data_AF-A0A1G7JNS2-F1
#
_entry.id   AF-A0A1G7JNS2-F1
#
_cell.length_a   1.000
_cell.length_b   1.000
_cell.length_c   1.000
_cell.angle_alpha   90.00
_cell.angle_beta   90.00
_cell.angle_gamma   90.00
#
_symmetry.space_group_name_H-M   'P 1'
#
loop_
_entity.id
_entity.type
_entity.pdbx_description
1 polymer ?
#
loop_
_entity_poly.entity_id
_entity_poly.type
_entity_poly.pdbx_seq_one_letter_code
_entity_poly.pdbx_strand_id
1 'polypeptide(L)'
;MDQNPTHVIFNLMQNVVDKLDALSQDLNNNKGNELNDVITNNSNEIKAYLKKSIDNQVSLSKQNLAIEVRINESIEKNKTIPSINNFTEYNLFGNKSHFKPFSLIIIAFALVVIWSSIKYLPTYLNESSLLSKEKEDYELFYNYVYLNQFKSSETITAAKILKKIQDKDTLFFREYRSLLKMYQKEIKKQQLKEELNILEDNDR
;
A
#
# COMPACT_ATOMS: atom_id res chain seq x y z
N MET A 1 69.04 -59.65 48.90
CA MET A 1 67.96 -59.65 49.90
C MET A 1 66.78 -58.97 49.25
N ASP A 2 65.90 -59.77 48.65
CA ASP A 2 64.71 -59.30 47.94
C ASP A 2 63.72 -58.73 48.95
N GLN A 3 63.53 -57.40 48.93
CA GLN A 3 62.31 -56.84 49.50
C GLN A 3 61.16 -57.30 48.60
N ASN A 4 60.42 -58.28 49.13
CA ASN A 4 59.39 -59.04 48.45
C ASN A 4 58.39 -58.08 47.74
N PRO A 5 58.21 -58.18 46.41
CA PRO A 5 57.34 -57.27 45.63
C PRO A 5 55.92 -57.20 46.21
N THR A 6 55.47 -58.25 46.88
CA THR A 6 54.21 -58.30 47.61
C THR A 6 54.08 -57.23 48.70
N HIS A 7 55.14 -56.89 49.44
CA HIS A 7 55.12 -55.88 50.50
C HIS A 7 55.00 -54.45 49.94
N VAL A 8 55.66 -54.19 48.80
CA VAL A 8 55.56 -52.89 48.10
C VAL A 8 54.15 -52.71 47.56
N ILE A 9 53.58 -53.76 46.96
CA ILE A 9 52.21 -53.75 46.45
C ILE A 9 51.20 -53.57 47.60
N PHE A 10 51.39 -54.24 48.73
CA PHE A 10 50.52 -54.10 49.91
C PHE A 10 50.55 -52.68 50.48
N ASN A 11 51.73 -52.06 50.58
CA ASN A 11 51.87 -50.70 51.08
C ASN A 11 51.30 -49.65 50.11
N LEU A 12 51.32 -49.94 48.81
CA LEU A 12 50.67 -49.11 47.80
C LEU A 12 49.15 -49.20 47.90
N MET A 13 48.61 -50.42 48.06
CA MET A 13 47.18 -50.64 48.24
C MET A 13 46.67 -49.97 49.52
N GLN A 14 47.40 -50.09 50.62
CA GLN A 14 47.07 -49.43 51.89
C GLN A 14 46.99 -47.90 51.72
N ASN A 15 48.01 -47.28 51.11
CA ASN A 15 48.02 -45.83 50.87
C ASN A 15 46.91 -45.35 49.93
N VAL A 16 46.52 -46.16 48.95
CA VAL A 16 45.41 -45.83 48.04
C VAL A 16 44.08 -45.89 48.78
N VAL A 17 43.88 -46.89 49.65
CA VAL A 17 42.69 -47.02 50.49
C VAL A 17 42.60 -45.86 51.48
N ASP A 18 43.69 -45.54 52.19
CA ASP A 18 43.70 -44.45 53.17
C ASP A 18 43.43 -43.08 52.51
N LYS A 19 43.94 -42.87 51.29
CA LYS A 19 43.63 -41.65 50.51
C LYS A 19 42.20 -41.62 50.00
N LEU A 20 41.61 -42.77 49.64
CA LEU A 20 40.21 -42.87 49.22
C LEU A 20 39.27 -42.61 50.39
N ASP A 21 39.58 -43.14 51.58
CA ASP A 21 38.81 -42.88 52.80
C ASP A 21 38.91 -41.42 53.23
N ALA A 22 40.11 -40.82 53.18
CA ALA A 22 40.28 -39.39 53.42
C ALA A 22 39.51 -38.54 52.40
N LEU A 23 39.53 -38.92 51.11
CA LEU A 23 38.78 -38.22 50.06
C LEU A 23 37.27 -38.35 50.27
N SER A 24 36.79 -39.52 50.68
CA SER A 24 35.38 -39.80 50.97
C SER A 24 34.89 -39.00 52.19
N GLN A 25 35.72 -38.92 53.23
CA GLN A 25 35.41 -38.15 54.45
C GLN A 25 35.42 -36.63 54.19
N ASP A 26 36.33 -36.14 53.35
CA ASP A 26 36.38 -34.74 52.91
C ASP A 26 35.17 -34.39 51.99
N LEU A 27 34.77 -35.32 51.12
CA LEU A 27 33.57 -35.19 50.28
C LEU A 27 32.28 -35.13 51.10
N ASN A 28 32.19 -35.91 52.18
CA ASN A 28 31.00 -35.94 53.03
C ASN A 28 30.87 -34.67 53.90
N ASN A 29 31.99 -34.05 54.29
CA ASN A 29 31.98 -32.85 55.11
C ASN A 29 31.74 -31.55 54.30
N ASN A 30 32.18 -31.48 53.04
CA ASN A 30 32.08 -30.25 52.23
C ASN A 30 30.83 -30.12 51.34
N LYS A 31 30.07 -31.20 51.07
CA LYS A 31 29.00 -31.17 50.04
C LYS A 31 27.58 -30.94 50.58
N GLY A 32 27.36 -31.07 51.88
CA GLY A 32 26.02 -31.11 52.50
C GLY A 32 25.35 -29.76 52.74
N ASN A 33 26.11 -28.69 52.99
CA ASN A 33 25.52 -27.42 53.46
C ASN A 33 25.45 -26.34 52.37
N GLU A 34 26.55 -26.05 51.65
CA GLU A 34 26.55 -24.98 50.63
C GLU A 34 25.65 -25.30 49.42
N LEU A 35 25.65 -26.54 48.93
CA LEU A 35 24.85 -26.91 47.76
C LEU A 35 23.35 -26.89 48.06
N ASN A 36 22.96 -27.34 49.26
CA ASN A 36 21.56 -27.32 49.70
C ASN A 36 21.06 -25.89 49.94
N ASP A 37 21.92 -25.00 50.47
CA ASP A 37 21.59 -23.59 50.66
C ASP A 37 21.42 -22.88 49.30
N VAL A 38 22.30 -23.14 48.32
CA VAL A 38 22.18 -22.59 46.96
C VAL A 38 20.91 -23.10 46.26
N ILE A 39 20.61 -24.40 46.35
CA ILE A 39 19.39 -24.98 45.76
C ILE A 39 18.14 -24.39 46.41
N THR A 40 18.12 -24.26 47.73
CA THR A 40 16.98 -23.73 48.48
C THR A 40 16.76 -22.24 48.19
N ASN A 41 17.83 -21.44 48.13
CA ASN A 41 17.74 -20.02 47.78
C ASN A 41 17.26 -19.82 46.34
N ASN A 42 17.82 -20.54 45.37
CA ASN A 42 17.38 -20.47 43.98
C ASN A 42 15.92 -20.92 43.82
N SER A 43 15.49 -21.96 44.53
CA SER A 43 14.09 -22.42 44.52
C SER A 43 13.13 -21.35 45.07
N ASN A 44 13.52 -20.68 46.16
CA ASN A 44 12.74 -19.58 46.75
C ASN A 44 12.65 -18.37 45.82
N GLU A 45 13.75 -18.00 45.17
CA GLU A 45 13.77 -16.94 44.17
C GLU A 45 12.89 -17.27 42.97
N ILE A 46 13.01 -18.48 42.41
CA ILE A 46 12.16 -18.95 41.30
C ILE A 46 10.69 -18.91 41.70
N LYS A 47 10.35 -19.34 42.92
CA LYS A 47 8.98 -19.27 43.44
C LYS A 47 8.49 -17.83 43.56
N ALA A 48 9.33 -16.89 43.98
CA ALA A 48 9.01 -15.47 44.04
C ALA A 48 8.77 -14.87 42.64
N TYR A 49 9.63 -15.21 41.66
CA TYR A 49 9.47 -14.78 40.28
C TYR A 49 8.20 -15.36 39.63
N LEU A 50 7.91 -16.63 39.86
CA LEU A 50 6.69 -17.28 39.38
C LEU A 50 5.44 -16.62 39.98
N LYS A 51 5.44 -16.36 41.29
CA LYS A 51 4.33 -15.66 41.94
C LYS A 51 4.11 -14.26 41.35
N LYS A 52 5.19 -13.48 41.17
CA LYS A 52 5.12 -12.15 40.55
C LYS A 52 4.61 -12.21 39.10
N SER A 53 5.03 -13.21 38.33
CA SER A 53 4.55 -13.42 36.95
C SER A 53 3.05 -13.73 36.93
N ILE A 54 2.58 -14.61 37.82
CA ILE A 54 1.15 -14.94 37.95
C ILE A 54 0.34 -13.70 38.37
N ASP A 55 0.80 -12.94 39.37
CA ASP A 55 0.13 -11.72 39.83
C ASP A 55 0.01 -10.67 38.70
N ASN A 56 1.08 -10.51 37.90
CA ASN A 56 1.07 -9.64 36.73
C ASN A 56 0.07 -10.10 35.66
N GLN A 57 0.01 -11.40 35.37
CA GLN A 57 -0.95 -11.95 34.41
C GLN A 57 -2.39 -11.76 34.88
N VAL A 58 -2.67 -11.96 36.17
CA VAL A 58 -3.99 -11.71 36.76
C VAL A 58 -4.37 -10.23 36.67
N SER A 59 -3.42 -9.33 36.94
CA SER A 59 -3.64 -7.88 36.80
C SER A 59 -3.95 -7.48 35.36
N LEU A 60 -3.18 -7.97 34.39
CA LEU A 60 -3.41 -7.73 32.96
C LEU A 60 -4.78 -8.26 32.51
N SER A 61 -5.16 -9.47 32.94
CA SER A 61 -6.46 -10.05 32.63
C SER A 61 -7.62 -9.18 33.15
N LYS A 62 -7.52 -8.68 34.39
CA LYS A 62 -8.52 -7.75 34.95
C LYS A 62 -8.61 -6.44 34.16
N GLN A 63 -7.47 -5.90 33.72
CA GLN A 63 -7.45 -4.68 32.90
C GLN A 63 -8.10 -4.91 31.53
N ASN A 64 -7.82 -6.04 30.89
CA ASN A 64 -8.43 -6.41 29.61
C ASN A 64 -9.96 -6.53 29.73
N LEU A 65 -10.46 -7.19 30.78
CA LEU A 65 -11.90 -7.27 31.05
C LEU A 65 -12.51 -5.87 31.27
N ALA A 66 -11.83 -4.98 32.00
CA ALA A 66 -12.30 -3.61 32.20
C ALA A 66 -12.31 -2.79 30.90
N ILE A 67 -11.34 -3.01 30.00
CA ILE A 67 -11.30 -2.38 28.68
C ILE A 67 -12.44 -2.89 27.81
N GLU A 68 -12.69 -4.20 27.80
CA GLU A 68 -13.78 -4.82 27.05
C GLU A 68 -15.15 -4.25 27.47
N VAL A 69 -15.39 -4.13 28.78
CA VAL A 69 -16.61 -3.50 29.32
C VAL A 69 -16.74 -2.05 28.83
N ARG A 70 -15.66 -1.25 28.91
CA ARG A 70 -15.68 0.15 28.42
C ARG A 70 -15.91 0.27 26.92
N ILE A 71 -15.37 -0.66 26.13
CA ILE A 71 -15.59 -0.71 24.68
C ILE A 71 -17.06 -1.01 24.40
N ASN A 72 -17.62 -2.02 25.07
CA ASN A 72 -19.03 -2.38 24.91
C ASN A 72 -19.96 -1.24 25.32
N GLU A 73 -19.71 -0.58 26.46
CA GLU A 73 -20.45 0.62 26.88
C GLU A 73 -20.34 1.76 25.86
N SER A 74 -19.16 1.97 25.28
CA SER A 74 -18.94 3.00 24.26
C SER A 74 -19.67 2.69 22.95
N ILE A 75 -19.72 1.43 22.55
CA ILE A 75 -20.46 0.98 21.36
C ILE A 75 -21.97 1.11 21.61
N GLU A 76 -22.45 0.73 22.79
CA GLU A 76 -23.87 0.84 23.16
C GLU A 76 -24.32 2.30 23.22
N LYS A 77 -23.51 3.19 23.81
CA LYS A 77 -23.76 4.64 23.83
C LYS A 77 -23.78 5.27 22.43
N ASN A 78 -23.05 4.69 21.47
CA ASN A 78 -23.00 5.17 20.08
C ASN A 78 -24.00 4.47 19.15
N LYS A 79 -24.79 3.47 19.61
CA LYS A 79 -25.85 2.85 18.80
C LYS A 79 -26.96 3.83 18.45
N THR A 80 -27.26 4.78 19.32
CA THR A 80 -28.14 5.89 19.00
C THR A 80 -27.32 7.01 18.38
N ILE A 81 -27.16 6.97 17.05
CA ILE A 81 -26.73 8.15 16.31
C ILE A 81 -27.75 9.24 16.64
N PRO A 82 -27.39 10.33 17.34
CA PRO A 82 -28.33 11.42 17.49
C PRO A 82 -28.65 11.89 16.07
N SER A 83 -29.94 11.96 15.73
CA SER A 83 -30.40 12.63 14.52
C SER A 83 -30.12 14.13 14.68
N ILE A 84 -28.86 14.51 14.56
CA ILE A 84 -28.46 15.90 14.40
C ILE A 84 -28.65 16.17 12.92
N ASN A 85 -29.85 16.64 12.56
CA ASN A 85 -30.03 17.36 11.32
C ASN A 85 -29.18 18.63 11.40
N ASN A 86 -27.88 18.52 11.09
CA ASN A 86 -26.93 19.62 10.97
C ASN A 86 -27.15 20.42 9.67
N PHE A 87 -28.38 20.47 9.18
CA PHE A 87 -28.75 21.38 8.10
C PHE A 87 -29.02 22.74 8.72
N THR A 88 -27.99 23.57 8.83
CA THR A 88 -28.21 25.01 8.99
C THR A 88 -28.87 25.51 7.70
N GLU A 89 -30.18 25.76 7.76
CA GLU A 89 -30.92 26.38 6.67
C GLU A 89 -30.49 27.86 6.55
N TYR A 90 -29.60 28.14 5.60
CA TYR A 90 -29.20 29.51 5.30
C TYR A 90 -30.24 30.15 4.39
N ASN A 91 -31.08 30.99 4.98
CA ASN A 91 -31.97 31.83 4.21
C ASN A 91 -31.16 32.94 3.52
N LEU A 92 -31.05 32.86 2.20
CA LEU A 92 -30.35 33.87 1.38
C LEU A 92 -31.15 35.19 1.24
N PHE A 93 -32.47 35.14 1.49
CA PHE A 93 -33.38 36.28 1.33
C PHE A 93 -34.31 36.42 2.54
N GLY A 94 -34.61 37.66 2.91
CA GLY A 94 -35.54 37.99 4.01
C GLY A 94 -34.86 38.56 5.26
N ASN A 95 -35.67 39.06 6.20
CA ASN A 95 -35.19 39.78 7.39
C ASN A 95 -34.39 38.91 8.38
N LYS A 96 -34.40 37.59 8.19
CA LYS A 96 -33.63 36.60 8.96
C LYS A 96 -32.38 36.10 8.21
N SER A 97 -32.03 36.71 7.07
CA SER A 97 -30.84 36.32 6.32
C SER A 97 -29.56 36.69 7.06
N HIS A 98 -28.58 35.78 7.03
CA HIS A 98 -27.23 36.04 7.55
C HIS A 98 -26.44 37.03 6.68
N PHE A 99 -26.88 37.26 5.44
CA PHE A 99 -26.24 38.23 4.55
C PHE A 99 -26.88 39.60 4.71
N LYS A 100 -26.05 40.62 4.95
CA LYS A 100 -26.51 42.01 4.94
C LYS A 100 -27.01 42.36 3.52
N PRO A 101 -28.05 43.19 3.38
CA PRO A 101 -28.58 43.57 2.06
C PRO A 101 -27.50 44.19 1.16
N PHE A 102 -26.55 44.93 1.74
CA PHE A 102 -25.43 45.51 1.01
C PHE A 102 -24.46 44.46 0.42
N SER A 103 -24.21 43.35 1.12
CA SER A 103 -23.34 42.29 0.59
C SER A 103 -23.95 41.56 -0.60
N LEU A 104 -25.27 41.37 -0.62
CA LEU A 104 -25.96 40.79 -1.78
C LEU A 104 -25.86 41.68 -3.01
N ILE A 105 -25.96 43.01 -2.82
CA ILE A 105 -25.78 44.00 -3.90
C ILE A 105 -24.36 43.94 -4.46
N ILE A 106 -23.34 43.85 -3.61
CA ILE A 106 -21.94 43.72 -4.05
C ILE A 106 -21.73 42.43 -4.85
N ILE A 107 -22.28 41.30 -4.38
CA ILE A 107 -22.18 40.01 -5.09
C ILE A 107 -22.86 40.09 -6.45
N ALA A 108 -24.06 40.66 -6.52
CA ALA A 108 -24.78 40.84 -7.77
C ALA A 108 -24.00 41.74 -8.75
N PHE A 109 -23.43 42.84 -8.24
CA PHE A 109 -22.60 43.74 -9.04
C PHE A 109 -21.33 43.06 -9.55
N ALA A 110 -20.65 42.27 -8.71
CA ALA A 110 -19.47 41.50 -9.10
C ALA A 110 -19.79 40.51 -10.24
N LEU A 111 -20.93 39.82 -10.16
CA LEU A 111 -21.39 38.91 -11.22
C LEU A 111 -21.62 39.65 -12.54
N VAL A 112 -22.22 40.85 -12.51
CA VAL A 112 -22.44 41.68 -13.71
C VAL A 112 -21.11 42.16 -14.31
N VAL A 113 -20.15 42.56 -13.48
CA VAL A 113 -18.82 42.98 -13.93
C VAL A 113 -18.05 41.80 -14.56
N ILE A 114 -18.08 40.63 -13.94
CA ILE A 114 -17.48 39.40 -14.49
C ILE A 114 -18.13 39.06 -15.83
N TRP A 115 -19.46 39.07 -15.90
CA TRP A 115 -20.20 38.79 -17.13
C TRP A 115 -19.83 39.74 -18.27
N SER A 116 -19.69 41.02 -17.95
CA SER A 116 -19.26 42.04 -18.91
C SER A 116 -17.81 41.82 -19.36
N SER A 117 -16.96 41.34 -18.46
CA SER A 117 -15.53 41.12 -18.71
C SER A 117 -15.26 39.88 -19.56
N ILE A 118 -16.15 38.88 -19.57
CA ILE A 118 -16.03 37.69 -20.43
C ILE A 118 -15.95 38.07 -21.92
N LYS A 119 -16.69 39.10 -22.34
CA LYS A 119 -16.66 39.59 -23.74
C LYS A 119 -15.31 40.21 -24.13
N TYR A 120 -14.57 40.73 -23.15
CA TYR A 120 -13.28 41.38 -23.35
C TYR A 120 -12.11 40.47 -22.96
N LEU A 121 -12.35 39.17 -22.77
CA LEU A 121 -11.24 38.23 -22.63
C LEU A 121 -10.39 38.29 -23.89
N PRO A 122 -9.07 38.49 -23.77
CA PRO A 122 -8.21 38.57 -24.93
C PRO A 122 -8.22 37.27 -25.74
N THR A 123 -8.34 37.39 -27.06
CA THR A 123 -8.40 36.24 -27.98
C THR A 123 -7.18 35.34 -27.88
N TYR A 124 -6.01 35.87 -27.50
CA TYR A 124 -4.78 35.09 -27.31
C TYR A 124 -4.88 33.99 -26.23
N LEU A 125 -5.77 34.14 -25.23
CA LEU A 125 -6.01 33.08 -24.24
C LEU A 125 -6.78 31.90 -24.86
N ASN A 126 -7.52 32.15 -25.94
CA ASN A 126 -8.30 31.16 -26.67
C ASN A 126 -7.58 30.61 -27.91
N GLU A 127 -6.58 31.34 -28.44
CA GLU A 127 -5.78 30.94 -29.61
C GLU A 127 -5.00 29.64 -29.38
N SER A 128 -4.50 29.38 -28.17
CA SER A 128 -3.84 28.12 -27.84
C SER A 128 -4.77 26.91 -28.02
N SER A 129 -6.06 27.06 -27.68
CA SER A 129 -7.07 26.02 -27.86
C SER A 129 -7.44 25.81 -29.33
N LEU A 130 -7.50 26.89 -30.11
CA LEU A 130 -7.80 26.85 -31.54
C LEU A 130 -6.66 26.18 -32.32
N LEU A 131 -5.41 26.57 -32.03
CA LEU A 131 -4.22 26.01 -32.65
C LEU A 131 -4.05 24.51 -32.30
N SER A 132 -4.31 24.13 -31.04
CA SER A 132 -4.28 22.73 -30.62
C SER A 132 -5.33 21.91 -31.37
N LYS A 133 -6.55 22.44 -31.50
CA LYS A 133 -7.64 21.76 -32.21
C LYS A 133 -7.35 21.62 -33.70
N GLU A 134 -6.83 22.67 -34.34
CA GLU A 134 -6.45 22.63 -35.75
C GLU A 134 -5.34 21.61 -36.00
N LYS A 135 -4.35 21.52 -35.11
CA LYS A 135 -3.31 20.48 -35.16
C LYS A 135 -3.91 19.06 -35.08
N GLU A 136 -4.82 18.81 -34.15
CA GLU A 136 -5.49 17.51 -34.01
C GLU A 136 -6.28 17.14 -35.28
N ASP A 137 -7.01 18.10 -35.85
CA ASP A 137 -7.79 17.90 -37.06
C ASP A 137 -6.88 17.56 -38.27
N TYR A 138 -5.73 18.25 -38.40
CA TYR A 138 -4.74 17.98 -39.44
C TYR A 138 -4.05 16.62 -39.27
N GLU A 139 -3.71 16.24 -38.04
CA GLU A 139 -3.11 14.94 -37.74
C GLU A 139 -4.07 13.80 -38.10
N LEU A 140 -5.35 13.95 -37.76
CA LEU A 140 -6.38 12.97 -38.10
C LEU A 140 -6.59 12.88 -39.62
N PHE A 141 -6.57 14.02 -40.32
CA PHE A 141 -6.65 14.07 -41.78
C PHE A 141 -5.49 13.30 -42.42
N TYR A 142 -4.25 13.61 -42.02
CA TYR A 142 -3.05 12.96 -42.53
C TYR A 142 -3.10 11.44 -42.32
N ASN A 143 -3.44 11.02 -41.09
CA ASN A 143 -3.53 9.60 -40.74
C ASN A 143 -4.61 8.88 -41.54
N TYR A 144 -5.78 9.49 -41.74
CA TYR A 144 -6.83 8.88 -42.57
C TYR A 144 -6.39 8.76 -44.03
N VAL A 145 -5.78 9.79 -44.61
CA VAL A 145 -5.29 9.76 -46.00
C VAL A 145 -4.27 8.64 -46.18
N TYR A 146 -3.30 8.55 -45.27
CA TYR A 146 -2.29 7.50 -45.27
C TYR A 146 -2.91 6.10 -45.21
N LEU A 147 -3.83 5.89 -44.27
CA LEU A 147 -4.52 4.59 -44.11
C LEU A 147 -5.46 4.27 -45.27
N ASN A 148 -6.05 5.27 -45.91
CA ASN A 148 -6.95 5.05 -47.04
C ASN A 148 -6.16 4.66 -48.30
N GLN A 149 -4.99 5.28 -48.54
CA GLN A 149 -4.07 4.89 -49.62
C GLN A 149 -3.62 3.43 -49.50
N PHE A 150 -3.57 2.89 -48.28
CA PHE A 150 -3.26 1.49 -48.04
C PHE A 150 -4.38 0.53 -48.50
N LYS A 151 -5.64 0.96 -48.50
CA LYS A 151 -6.81 0.13 -48.81
C LYS A 151 -7.33 0.31 -50.24
N SER A 152 -7.26 1.51 -50.81
CA SER A 152 -7.80 1.82 -52.13
C SER A 152 -7.11 3.04 -52.78
N SER A 153 -6.98 3.04 -54.11
CA SER A 153 -6.43 4.14 -54.91
C SER A 153 -7.46 5.24 -55.24
N GLU A 154 -8.51 5.39 -54.44
CA GLU A 154 -9.56 6.37 -54.68
C GLU A 154 -9.06 7.81 -54.48
N THR A 155 -9.57 8.72 -55.32
CA THR A 155 -9.23 10.14 -55.30
C THR A 155 -9.84 10.83 -54.08
N ILE A 156 -8.98 11.11 -53.10
CA ILE A 156 -9.36 11.78 -51.87
C ILE A 156 -9.54 13.28 -52.12
N THR A 157 -10.73 13.82 -51.83
CA THR A 157 -10.96 15.27 -51.80
C THR A 157 -10.65 15.83 -50.40
N ALA A 158 -9.51 16.50 -50.25
CA ALA A 158 -9.03 17.03 -48.96
C ALA A 158 -10.08 17.88 -48.21
N ALA A 159 -10.77 18.78 -48.92
CA ALA A 159 -11.80 19.63 -48.35
C ALA A 159 -13.01 18.87 -47.76
N LYS A 160 -13.41 17.75 -48.38
CA LYS A 160 -14.54 16.94 -47.89
C LYS A 160 -14.17 16.20 -46.61
N ILE A 161 -12.94 15.73 -46.49
CA ILE A 161 -12.48 15.02 -45.29
C ILE A 161 -12.25 15.99 -44.14
N LEU A 162 -11.58 17.11 -44.40
CA LEU A 162 -11.37 18.13 -43.37
C LEU A 162 -12.69 18.63 -42.78
N LYS A 163 -13.70 18.83 -43.64
CA LYS A 163 -15.05 19.16 -43.19
C LYS A 163 -15.68 18.06 -42.32
N LYS A 164 -15.58 16.78 -42.72
CA LYS A 164 -16.08 15.65 -41.91
C LYS A 164 -15.41 15.55 -40.54
N ILE A 165 -14.13 15.90 -40.46
CA ILE A 165 -13.35 15.95 -39.21
C ILE A 165 -13.88 17.08 -38.31
N GLN A 166 -14.00 18.29 -38.86
CA GLN A 166 -14.51 19.47 -38.13
C GLN A 166 -15.95 19.27 -37.65
N ASP A 167 -16.79 18.64 -38.48
CA ASP A 167 -18.20 18.33 -38.19
C ASP A 167 -18.37 17.11 -37.25
N LYS A 168 -17.26 16.48 -36.82
CA LYS A 168 -17.23 15.27 -36.00
C LYS A 168 -18.12 14.12 -36.54
N ASP A 169 -18.07 13.90 -37.85
CA ASP A 169 -18.91 12.91 -38.52
C ASP A 169 -18.67 11.49 -37.99
N THR A 170 -19.69 10.92 -37.34
CA THR A 170 -19.62 9.59 -36.73
C THR A 170 -19.33 8.46 -37.73
N LEU A 171 -19.80 8.59 -38.97
CA LEU A 171 -19.54 7.58 -40.02
C LEU A 171 -18.07 7.59 -40.44
N PHE A 172 -17.49 8.78 -40.56
CA PHE A 172 -16.08 8.97 -40.86
C PHE A 172 -15.18 8.36 -39.78
N PHE A 173 -15.45 8.65 -38.50
CA PHE A 173 -14.67 8.08 -37.40
C PHE A 173 -14.77 6.55 -37.30
N ARG A 174 -15.93 5.98 -37.63
CA ARG A 174 -16.10 4.52 -37.69
C ARG A 174 -15.25 3.90 -38.79
N GLU A 175 -15.22 4.52 -39.97
CA GLU A 175 -14.38 4.09 -41.08
C GLU A 175 -12.89 4.21 -40.73
N TYR A 176 -12.45 5.36 -40.20
CA TYR A 176 -11.08 5.57 -39.74
C TYR A 176 -10.64 4.50 -38.74
N ARG A 177 -11.45 4.19 -37.73
CA ARG A 177 -11.15 3.13 -36.75
C ARG A 177 -11.05 1.75 -37.39
N SER A 178 -11.88 1.46 -38.40
CA SER A 178 -11.80 0.21 -39.14
C SER A 178 -10.50 0.10 -39.95
N LEU A 179 -10.11 1.18 -40.63
CA LEU A 179 -8.86 1.27 -41.39
C LEU A 179 -7.65 1.09 -40.48
N LEU A 180 -7.62 1.78 -39.35
CA LEU A 180 -6.56 1.69 -38.36
C LEU A 180 -6.38 0.26 -37.85
N LYS A 181 -7.49 -0.42 -37.51
CA LYS A 181 -7.47 -1.83 -37.07
C LYS A 181 -6.93 -2.77 -38.15
N MET A 182 -7.29 -2.54 -39.41
CA MET A 182 -6.84 -3.34 -40.53
C MET A 182 -5.31 -3.20 -40.70
N TYR A 183 -4.81 -1.96 -40.73
CA TYR A 183 -3.38 -1.68 -40.82
C TYR A 183 -2.58 -2.28 -39.66
N GLN A 184 -3.04 -2.10 -38.41
CA GLN A 184 -2.38 -2.70 -37.24
C GLN A 184 -2.32 -4.23 -37.32
N LYS A 185 -3.38 -4.87 -37.82
CA LYS A 185 -3.40 -6.32 -38.02
C LYS A 185 -2.39 -6.76 -39.07
N GLU A 186 -2.22 -6.00 -40.15
CA GLU A 186 -1.27 -6.31 -41.21
C GLU A 186 0.19 -6.12 -40.77
N ILE A 187 0.50 -5.02 -40.06
CA ILE A 187 1.82 -4.83 -39.44
C ILE A 187 2.15 -5.98 -38.49
N LYS A 188 1.21 -6.37 -37.63
CA LYS A 188 1.41 -7.50 -36.71
C LYS A 188 1.64 -8.82 -37.46
N LYS A 189 0.95 -9.03 -38.60
CA LYS A 189 1.16 -10.22 -39.44
C LYS A 189 2.55 -10.22 -40.09
N GLN A 190 3.07 -9.06 -40.49
CA GLN A 190 4.42 -8.94 -41.03
C GLN A 190 5.47 -9.22 -39.95
N GLN A 191 5.32 -8.65 -38.76
CA GLN A 191 6.20 -8.90 -37.61
C GLN A 191 6.24 -10.39 -37.23
N LEU A 192 5.07 -11.03 -37.13
CA LEU A 192 5.01 -12.47 -36.83
C LEU A 192 5.65 -13.34 -37.92
N LYS A 193 5.57 -12.93 -39.20
CA LYS A 193 6.27 -13.64 -40.28
C LYS A 193 7.78 -13.47 -40.19
N GLU A 194 8.25 -12.28 -39.85
CA GLU A 194 9.67 -12.00 -39.66
C GLU A 194 10.23 -12.78 -38.47
N GLU A 195 9.50 -12.80 -37.34
CA GLU A 195 9.85 -13.63 -36.18
C GLU A 195 9.88 -15.12 -36.53
N LEU A 196 8.89 -15.63 -37.28
CA LEU A 196 8.88 -17.02 -37.74
C LEU A 196 10.06 -17.36 -38.65
N ASN A 197 10.42 -16.47 -39.58
CA ASN A 197 11.58 -16.68 -40.45
C ASN A 197 12.89 -16.73 -39.63
N ILE A 198 13.03 -15.86 -38.62
CA ILE A 198 14.19 -15.87 -37.71
C ILE A 198 14.26 -17.18 -36.90
N LEU A 199 13.12 -17.71 -36.47
CA LEU A 199 13.05 -18.99 -35.76
C LEU A 199 13.41 -20.17 -36.68
N GLU A 200 12.89 -20.20 -37.91
CA GLU A 200 13.15 -21.26 -38.89
C GLU A 200 14.62 -21.28 -39.36
N ASP A 201 15.27 -20.11 -39.47
CA ASP A 201 16.70 -19.99 -39.79
C ASP A 201 17.61 -20.40 -38.61
N ASN A 202 17.14 -20.35 -37.35
CA ASN A 202 17.91 -20.77 -36.18
C ASN A 202 17.78 -22.27 -35.85
N ASP A 203 16.75 -22.95 -36.37
CA ASP A 203 16.54 -24.40 -36.21
C ASP A 203 17.25 -25.25 -37.31
N ARG A 204 17.95 -24.61 -38.24
CA ARG A 204 18.78 -25.23 -39.29
C ARG A 204 20.27 -25.19 -38.97
#